data_AF-A0A4C2E7U6-F1
#
_entry.id   AF-A0A4C2E7U6-F1
#
_cell.length_a   1.000
_cell.length_b   1.000
_cell.length_c   1.000
_cell.angle_alpha   90.00
_cell.angle_beta   90.00
_cell.angle_gamma   90.00
#
_symmetry.space_group_name_H-M   'P 1'
#
loop_
_entity.id
_entity.type
_entity.pdbx_description
1 polymer ?
#
loop_
_entity_poly.entity_id
_entity_poly.type
_entity_poly.pdbx_seq_one_letter_code
_entity_poly.pdbx_strand_id
1 'polypeptide(L)'
;MVVLTGYSGGFFPKYACNILTQVRNATKRAAGSRTSMKDSAGRRLGPKKYEGQSVKVGEIIMRQRGTKLYPGENTGIGKDHTIFAKEPGIVRYYIDPFHPKRKFVGVSLKKELKLPLPHFAPRVRRFGREVLTHPILKTEEEAFLPRKQLEAKDSILKALQDRESKRLQLSKDFQKFFEKQLPEFQPKDTEMVNAYLIRLRSCIKNGYELKDAQYNAQHYLELEYSLQSQRENWSDKLGSHLQVLQETVDTLNKSVSFDNKLQLMKYIDPQTKESLRSQLLKTLQERTENIETRQQRNELISLFQDACQFLTLSEEVHLRRQFLKPVKPEVPATLAPQATKKTINIKRFNHEKNKLETIPRTKSAFLSKL
;
A
#
# COMPACT_ATOMS: atom_id res chain seq x y z
N MET A 1 60.00 28.16 5.42
CA MET A 1 60.66 27.67 6.65
C MET A 1 61.70 26.63 6.21
N VAL A 2 63.00 26.73 6.52
CA VAL A 2 63.69 26.97 7.82
C VAL A 2 63.59 25.70 8.69
N VAL A 3 64.60 24.79 8.76
CA VAL A 3 65.94 24.83 9.44
C VAL A 3 65.83 24.44 10.93
N LEU A 4 66.66 23.58 11.56
CA LEU A 4 67.99 22.92 11.31
C LEU A 4 67.87 21.40 11.70
N THR A 5 68.80 20.41 11.66
CA THR A 5 70.27 20.17 11.56
C THR A 5 70.57 18.98 10.59
N GLY A 6 71.76 18.41 10.37
CA GLY A 6 73.16 18.83 10.63
C GLY A 6 74.13 17.71 11.13
N TYR A 7 75.32 17.62 10.51
CA TYR A 7 76.62 17.03 10.97
C TYR A 7 77.00 15.52 10.81
N SER A 8 78.06 15.30 10.00
CA SER A 8 79.28 14.45 10.14
C SER A 8 79.23 12.95 10.53
N GLY A 9 80.20 12.08 10.14
CA GLY A 9 81.36 12.26 9.24
C GLY A 9 82.63 11.49 9.67
N GLY A 10 83.26 10.73 8.76
CA GLY A 10 84.51 9.94 8.99
C GLY A 10 84.29 8.53 9.56
N PHE A 11 85.25 7.58 9.49
CA PHE A 11 86.54 7.56 8.77
C PHE A 11 86.97 6.09 8.45
N PHE A 12 88.06 5.90 7.68
CA PHE A 12 88.68 4.62 7.22
C PHE A 12 89.37 3.82 8.36
N PRO A 13 89.83 2.53 8.21
CA PRO A 13 90.31 1.79 7.01
C PRO A 13 89.66 0.39 6.77
N LYS A 14 89.70 -0.24 5.57
CA LYS A 14 90.83 -0.69 4.72
C LYS A 14 91.79 -1.70 5.39
N TYR A 15 91.50 -2.99 5.26
CA TYR A 15 92.50 -4.06 5.14
C TYR A 15 92.13 -4.99 3.99
N ALA A 16 93.13 -5.43 3.23
CA ALA A 16 92.92 -6.28 2.05
C ALA A 16 93.11 -7.77 2.40
N CYS A 17 92.30 -8.62 1.80
CA CYS A 17 92.47 -10.07 1.84
C CYS A 17 92.56 -10.60 0.40
N ASN A 18 93.76 -11.02 0.00
CA ASN A 18 93.96 -11.71 -1.27
C ASN A 18 93.57 -13.19 -1.10
N ILE A 19 92.46 -13.60 -1.71
CA ILE A 19 92.19 -15.02 -1.97
C ILE A 19 92.03 -15.20 -3.48
N LEU A 20 92.89 -16.06 -4.04
CA LEU A 20 92.95 -16.38 -5.46
C LEU A 20 91.63 -17.00 -5.94
N THR A 21 91.28 -16.71 -7.19
CA THR A 21 90.01 -17.10 -7.84
C THR A 21 89.88 -18.61 -8.02
N GLN A 22 89.35 -19.30 -7.01
CA GLN A 22 88.96 -20.71 -7.16
C GLN A 22 87.64 -20.81 -7.95
N VAL A 23 87.74 -20.74 -9.27
CA VAL A 23 86.63 -20.97 -10.21
C VAL A 23 86.19 -22.44 -10.15
N ARG A 24 85.36 -22.77 -9.16
CA ARG A 24 84.65 -24.05 -9.12
C ARG A 24 83.56 -24.05 -10.19
N ASN A 25 83.95 -24.43 -11.41
CA ASN A 25 83.02 -24.87 -12.43
C ASN A 25 82.18 -26.03 -11.85
N ALA A 26 80.89 -25.79 -11.63
CA ALA A 26 79.99 -26.78 -11.05
C ALA A 26 79.71 -27.90 -12.06
N THR A 27 80.52 -28.95 -12.03
CA THR A 27 80.51 -30.11 -12.96
C THR A 27 79.31 -31.06 -12.78
N LYS A 28 78.15 -30.51 -12.39
CA LYS A 28 76.81 -31.03 -12.71
C LYS A 28 75.75 -29.93 -12.50
N ARG A 29 75.48 -29.11 -13.51
CA ARG A 29 74.26 -28.27 -13.58
C ARG A 29 73.03 -29.12 -13.97
N ALA A 30 72.91 -30.30 -13.36
CA ALA A 30 72.07 -31.41 -13.83
C ALA A 30 71.43 -32.19 -12.66
N ALA A 31 70.81 -31.45 -11.73
CA ALA A 31 69.96 -32.01 -10.67
C ALA A 31 68.83 -31.04 -10.25
N GLY A 32 68.30 -30.25 -11.19
CA GLY A 32 66.93 -29.74 -11.01
C GLY A 32 65.98 -30.93 -10.93
N SER A 33 64.95 -30.88 -10.08
CA SER A 33 64.02 -31.99 -9.86
C SER A 33 63.11 -32.23 -11.07
N ARG A 34 63.67 -32.88 -12.10
CA ARG A 34 63.01 -33.26 -13.37
C ARG A 34 62.07 -34.47 -13.20
N THR A 35 61.38 -34.52 -12.06
CA THR A 35 60.42 -35.52 -11.63
C THR A 35 59.21 -34.77 -11.08
N SER A 36 58.20 -34.57 -11.93
CA SER A 36 56.97 -33.84 -11.56
C SER A 36 56.03 -34.71 -10.70
N MET A 37 56.51 -35.16 -9.54
CA MET A 37 55.81 -36.03 -8.60
C MET A 37 54.78 -35.25 -7.76
N LYS A 38 53.97 -34.42 -8.44
CA LYS A 38 52.95 -33.54 -7.86
C LYS A 38 51.58 -33.91 -8.43
N ASP A 39 50.81 -34.68 -7.67
CA ASP A 39 49.38 -34.90 -7.91
C ASP A 39 48.56 -34.43 -6.70
N SER A 40 47.26 -34.26 -6.88
CA SER A 40 46.33 -33.72 -5.90
C SER A 40 45.32 -34.79 -5.46
N ALA A 41 45.25 -35.08 -4.16
CA ALA A 41 44.41 -36.14 -3.61
C ALA A 41 42.96 -36.12 -4.13
N GLY A 42 42.46 -37.31 -4.51
CA GLY A 42 41.15 -37.49 -5.16
C GLY A 42 39.99 -36.86 -4.40
N ARG A 43 39.22 -35.99 -5.07
CA ARG A 43 38.24 -35.08 -4.43
C ARG A 43 36.90 -35.73 -4.00
N ARG A 44 36.83 -37.07 -3.96
CA ARG A 44 35.67 -37.88 -3.49
C ARG A 44 34.31 -37.46 -4.10
N LEU A 45 34.32 -37.06 -5.37
CA LEU A 45 33.14 -36.68 -6.16
C LEU A 45 32.25 -37.91 -6.50
N GLY A 46 31.26 -37.72 -7.36
CA GLY A 46 30.31 -38.76 -7.77
C GLY A 46 29.06 -38.84 -6.89
N PRO A 47 28.15 -39.79 -7.17
CA PRO A 47 26.91 -39.99 -6.42
C PRO A 47 27.20 -40.35 -4.95
N LYS A 48 26.22 -40.04 -4.10
CA LYS A 48 26.22 -40.30 -2.66
C LYS A 48 24.90 -40.93 -2.20
N LYS A 49 23.83 -40.74 -2.98
CA LYS A 49 22.61 -41.55 -3.01
C LYS A 49 22.42 -42.09 -4.43
N TYR A 50 21.68 -43.18 -4.58
CA TYR A 50 21.42 -43.86 -5.85
C TYR A 50 19.91 -43.92 -6.13
N GLU A 51 19.55 -44.34 -7.35
CA GLU A 51 18.17 -44.54 -7.79
C GLU A 51 17.36 -45.38 -6.78
N GLY A 52 16.13 -44.95 -6.47
CA GLY A 52 15.23 -45.68 -5.57
C GLY A 52 15.58 -45.57 -4.07
N GLN A 53 16.70 -44.95 -3.69
CA GLN A 53 17.08 -44.80 -2.28
C GLN A 53 16.28 -43.70 -1.58
N SER A 54 15.93 -43.93 -0.31
CA SER A 54 15.30 -42.93 0.54
C SER A 54 16.29 -41.83 0.96
N VAL A 55 15.76 -40.61 1.10
CA VAL A 55 16.50 -39.43 1.54
C VAL A 55 15.73 -38.61 2.57
N LYS A 56 16.48 -37.97 3.46
CA LYS A 56 16.01 -36.91 4.38
C LYS A 56 16.36 -35.52 3.84
N VAL A 57 15.69 -34.48 4.37
CA VAL A 57 15.99 -33.08 4.04
C VAL A 57 17.47 -32.77 4.30
N GLY A 58 18.13 -32.11 3.36
CA GLY A 58 19.55 -31.74 3.44
C GLY A 58 20.53 -32.84 3.06
N GLU A 59 20.10 -34.10 2.85
CA GLU A 59 21.02 -35.16 2.44
C GLU A 59 21.59 -34.93 1.04
N ILE A 60 22.90 -35.12 0.91
CA ILE A 60 23.63 -34.97 -0.35
C ILE A 60 23.35 -36.18 -1.25
N ILE A 61 22.90 -35.89 -2.47
CA ILE A 61 22.63 -36.89 -3.51
C ILE A 61 23.84 -37.05 -4.44
N MET A 62 24.48 -35.94 -4.85
CA MET A 62 25.58 -35.92 -5.82
C MET A 62 26.62 -34.86 -5.48
N ARG A 63 27.92 -35.22 -5.46
CA ARG A 63 29.03 -34.24 -5.46
C ARG A 63 29.68 -34.17 -6.84
N GLN A 64 29.83 -32.97 -7.40
CA GLN A 64 30.30 -32.79 -8.77
C GLN A 64 31.16 -31.53 -8.95
N ARG A 65 31.60 -31.29 -10.19
CA ARG A 65 32.26 -30.06 -10.65
C ARG A 65 31.60 -29.70 -11.98
N GLY A 66 30.93 -28.55 -12.03
CA GLY A 66 29.89 -28.27 -13.01
C GLY A 66 28.64 -29.14 -12.83
N THR A 67 27.56 -28.81 -13.53
CA THR A 67 26.30 -29.57 -13.56
C THR A 67 26.36 -30.73 -14.55
N LYS A 68 27.03 -31.83 -14.18
CA LYS A 68 26.89 -33.11 -14.90
C LYS A 68 25.49 -33.69 -14.73
N LEU A 69 24.91 -33.43 -13.56
CA LEU A 69 23.48 -33.55 -13.26
C LEU A 69 22.93 -32.18 -12.90
N TYR A 70 21.65 -31.96 -13.21
CA TYR A 70 20.87 -30.79 -12.84
C TYR A 70 19.88 -31.14 -11.71
N PRO A 71 19.53 -30.19 -10.83
CA PRO A 71 18.52 -30.40 -9.80
C PRO A 71 17.13 -30.56 -10.45
N GLY A 72 16.47 -31.69 -10.18
CA GLY A 72 15.09 -32.00 -10.55
C GLY A 72 14.07 -31.65 -9.47
N GLU A 73 12.85 -32.19 -9.53
CA GLU A 73 11.82 -31.93 -8.51
C GLU A 73 12.35 -32.17 -7.09
N ASN A 74 11.98 -31.30 -6.14
CA ASN A 74 12.28 -31.43 -4.71
C ASN A 74 13.78 -31.51 -4.34
N THR A 75 14.68 -31.02 -5.21
CA THR A 75 16.12 -30.90 -4.92
C THR A 75 16.62 -29.45 -4.94
N GLY A 76 17.78 -29.23 -4.31
CA GLY A 76 18.55 -28.00 -4.34
C GLY A 76 19.97 -28.23 -4.85
N ILE A 77 20.63 -27.16 -5.25
CA ILE A 77 22.03 -27.16 -5.70
C ILE A 77 22.84 -26.18 -4.86
N GLY A 78 23.98 -26.63 -4.33
CA GLY A 78 24.90 -25.82 -3.53
C GLY A 78 25.96 -25.10 -4.37
N LYS A 79 26.73 -24.21 -3.74
CA LYS A 79 27.77 -23.37 -4.39
C LYS A 79 28.79 -24.16 -5.22
N ASP A 80 29.13 -25.39 -4.83
CA ASP A 80 30.08 -26.24 -5.56
C ASP A 80 29.42 -27.20 -6.57
N HIS A 81 28.13 -26.97 -6.88
CA HIS A 81 27.24 -27.79 -7.69
C HIS A 81 26.80 -29.12 -7.05
N THR A 82 27.07 -29.35 -5.75
CA THR A 82 26.52 -30.48 -5.00
C THR A 82 24.98 -30.42 -4.99
N ILE A 83 24.32 -31.53 -5.36
CA ILE A 83 22.85 -31.65 -5.33
C ILE A 83 22.41 -32.31 -4.02
N PHE A 84 21.37 -31.76 -3.39
CA PHE A 84 20.83 -32.22 -2.11
C PHE A 84 19.29 -32.26 -2.11
N ALA A 85 18.70 -33.07 -1.25
CA ALA A 85 17.24 -33.18 -1.11
C ALA A 85 16.65 -31.98 -0.33
N LYS A 86 15.58 -31.36 -0.84
CA LYS A 86 14.79 -30.33 -0.12
C LYS A 86 13.65 -30.93 0.70
N GLU A 87 13.07 -32.03 0.22
CA GLU A 87 11.99 -32.76 0.89
C GLU A 87 12.43 -34.22 1.12
N PRO A 88 11.92 -34.90 2.16
CA PRO A 88 12.16 -36.32 2.32
C PRO A 88 11.35 -37.12 1.28
N GLY A 89 11.92 -38.20 0.78
CA GLY A 89 11.34 -38.98 -0.31
C GLY A 89 12.33 -39.97 -0.88
N ILE A 90 12.20 -40.28 -2.18
CA ILE A 90 13.03 -41.26 -2.89
C ILE A 90 13.75 -40.62 -4.08
N VAL A 91 15.05 -40.85 -4.20
CA VAL A 91 15.89 -40.29 -5.28
C VAL A 91 15.52 -40.92 -6.62
N ARG A 92 15.29 -40.07 -7.63
CA ARG A 92 14.96 -40.44 -9.01
C ARG A 92 15.88 -39.74 -10.01
N TYR A 93 16.58 -40.50 -10.84
CA TYR A 93 17.38 -40.01 -11.96
C TYR A 93 16.59 -40.12 -13.26
N TYR A 94 16.50 -39.01 -14.02
CA TYR A 94 15.63 -38.95 -15.20
C TYR A 94 16.14 -37.95 -16.26
N ILE A 95 15.47 -37.93 -17.40
CA ILE A 95 15.63 -36.94 -18.46
C ILE A 95 14.28 -36.24 -18.63
N ASP A 96 14.31 -34.92 -18.72
CA ASP A 96 13.13 -34.08 -18.89
C ASP A 96 12.96 -33.72 -20.39
N PRO A 97 11.80 -33.99 -21.02
CA PRO A 97 11.50 -33.55 -22.39
C PRO A 97 11.68 -32.04 -22.64
N PHE A 98 11.47 -31.18 -21.63
CA PHE A 98 11.73 -29.73 -21.75
C PHE A 98 13.22 -29.40 -21.87
N HIS A 99 14.10 -30.31 -21.47
CA HIS A 99 15.54 -30.11 -21.36
C HIS A 99 16.33 -31.31 -21.92
N PRO A 100 16.17 -31.66 -23.20
CA PRO A 100 16.52 -32.99 -23.75
C PRO A 100 18.01 -33.35 -23.73
N LYS A 101 18.91 -32.37 -23.57
CA LYS A 101 20.37 -32.59 -23.45
C LYS A 101 20.87 -32.56 -21.99
N ARG A 102 19.98 -32.51 -20.99
CA ARG A 102 20.31 -32.45 -19.56
C ARG A 102 19.80 -33.70 -18.84
N LYS A 103 20.61 -34.20 -17.90
CA LYS A 103 20.24 -35.29 -16.99
C LYS A 103 19.89 -34.69 -15.64
N PHE A 104 18.79 -35.14 -15.04
CA PHE A 104 18.27 -34.62 -13.78
C PHE A 104 18.36 -35.65 -12.68
N VAL A 105 18.40 -35.16 -11.44
CA VAL A 105 18.09 -35.98 -10.28
C VAL A 105 17.14 -35.22 -9.37
N GLY A 106 15.98 -35.82 -9.11
CA GLY A 106 14.91 -35.29 -8.26
C GLY A 106 14.62 -36.21 -7.08
N VAL A 107 13.63 -35.84 -6.26
CA VAL A 107 13.14 -36.63 -5.13
C VAL A 107 11.62 -36.79 -5.23
N SER A 108 11.15 -38.02 -5.50
CA SER A 108 9.72 -38.33 -5.52
C SER A 108 9.18 -38.50 -4.09
N LEU A 109 8.05 -37.86 -3.80
CA LEU A 109 7.45 -37.85 -2.45
C LEU A 109 6.76 -39.18 -2.07
N LYS A 110 6.55 -40.07 -3.05
CA LYS A 110 6.11 -41.46 -2.87
C LYS A 110 7.03 -42.41 -3.64
N LYS A 111 6.99 -43.70 -3.29
CA LYS A 111 7.75 -44.76 -3.97
C LYS A 111 7.19 -45.08 -5.36
N GLU A 112 5.86 -45.14 -5.53
CA GLU A 112 5.26 -45.38 -6.86
C GLU A 112 5.53 -44.26 -7.87
N LEU A 113 5.65 -43.01 -7.42
CA LEU A 113 5.85 -41.85 -8.29
C LEU A 113 7.20 -41.94 -9.02
N LYS A 114 7.13 -41.90 -10.35
CA LYS A 114 8.27 -41.74 -11.26
C LYS A 114 8.41 -40.26 -11.62
N LEU A 115 9.64 -39.82 -11.88
CA LEU A 115 9.94 -38.48 -12.43
C LEU A 115 10.47 -38.65 -13.88
N PRO A 116 10.22 -37.71 -14.80
CA PRO A 116 9.50 -36.45 -14.59
C PRO A 116 7.99 -36.67 -14.40
N LEU A 117 7.33 -35.77 -13.66
CA LEU A 117 5.87 -35.77 -13.57
C LEU A 117 5.22 -35.27 -14.89
N PRO A 118 3.98 -35.70 -15.22
CA PRO A 118 3.25 -35.15 -16.37
C PRO A 118 3.01 -33.64 -16.18
N HIS A 119 3.38 -32.83 -17.17
CA HIS A 119 3.47 -31.36 -17.04
C HIS A 119 2.19 -30.68 -16.53
N PHE A 120 1.03 -31.13 -17.01
CA PHE A 120 -0.29 -30.57 -16.64
C PHE A 120 -0.91 -31.21 -15.38
N ALA A 121 -0.26 -32.21 -14.78
CA ALA A 121 -0.76 -32.82 -13.55
C ALA A 121 -0.55 -31.88 -12.34
N PRO A 122 -1.43 -31.90 -11.33
CA PRO A 122 -1.26 -31.09 -10.12
C PRO A 122 0.03 -31.49 -9.39
N ARG A 123 0.87 -30.50 -9.11
CA ARG A 123 2.15 -30.70 -8.40
C ARG A 123 1.92 -31.30 -7.02
N VAL A 124 2.39 -32.53 -6.82
CA VAL A 124 2.44 -33.20 -5.52
C VAL A 124 3.37 -32.41 -4.59
N ARG A 125 2.89 -32.02 -3.40
CA ARG A 125 3.62 -31.23 -2.41
C ARG A 125 3.48 -31.86 -1.02
N ARG A 126 4.51 -31.77 -0.19
CA ARG A 126 4.45 -32.16 1.23
C ARG A 126 4.09 -30.95 2.11
N PHE A 127 3.06 -31.08 2.95
CA PHE A 127 2.72 -30.05 3.95
C PHE A 127 3.80 -29.97 5.05
N GLY A 128 4.24 -31.13 5.55
CA GLY A 128 5.44 -31.25 6.39
C GLY A 128 5.34 -30.68 7.80
N ARG A 129 4.11 -30.39 8.27
CA ARG A 129 3.76 -29.93 9.62
C ARG A 129 2.63 -30.80 10.17
N GLU A 130 2.45 -30.76 11.48
CA GLU A 130 1.36 -31.43 12.21
C GLU A 130 0.56 -30.40 13.05
N VAL A 131 -0.59 -30.81 13.58
CA VAL A 131 -1.43 -29.97 14.44
C VAL A 131 -1.06 -30.22 15.90
N LEU A 132 -0.78 -29.16 16.65
CA LEU A 132 -0.49 -29.24 18.08
C LEU A 132 -1.74 -29.65 18.86
N THR A 133 -1.79 -30.93 19.28
CA THR A 133 -2.87 -31.48 20.11
C THR A 133 -2.68 -31.16 21.60
N HIS A 134 -1.44 -30.96 22.05
CA HIS A 134 -1.14 -30.63 23.45
C HIS A 134 -1.53 -29.17 23.75
N PRO A 135 -2.40 -28.91 24.74
CA PRO A 135 -3.00 -27.58 24.92
C PRO A 135 -1.99 -26.49 25.24
N ILE A 136 -0.96 -26.78 26.05
CA ILE A 136 0.06 -25.79 26.44
C ILE A 136 0.87 -25.34 25.21
N LEU A 137 1.34 -26.28 24.39
CA LEU A 137 2.12 -25.98 23.18
C LEU A 137 1.27 -25.22 22.15
N LYS A 138 -0.03 -25.54 22.06
CA LYS A 138 -0.98 -24.79 21.26
C LYS A 138 -1.09 -23.34 21.75
N THR A 139 -1.26 -23.10 23.05
CA THR A 139 -1.35 -21.73 23.60
C THR A 139 -0.05 -20.94 23.47
N GLU A 140 1.11 -21.61 23.49
CA GLU A 140 2.42 -20.98 23.27
C GLU A 140 2.59 -20.55 21.80
N GLU A 141 2.22 -21.39 20.83
CA GLU A 141 2.23 -21.06 19.40
C GLU A 141 1.18 -19.98 19.05
N GLU A 142 0.00 -20.00 19.68
CA GLU A 142 -1.02 -18.95 19.53
C GLU A 142 -0.61 -17.60 20.15
N ALA A 143 0.23 -17.63 21.20
CA ALA A 143 0.81 -16.42 21.80
C ALA A 143 2.05 -15.90 21.06
N PHE A 144 2.69 -16.71 20.22
CA PHE A 144 3.91 -16.33 19.50
C PHE A 144 3.65 -15.27 18.43
N LEU A 145 4.32 -14.13 18.55
CA LEU A 145 4.29 -13.05 17.56
C LEU A 145 5.71 -12.74 17.04
N PRO A 146 5.92 -12.71 15.70
CA PRO A 146 7.15 -12.19 15.12
C PRO A 146 7.47 -10.79 15.63
N ARG A 147 8.74 -10.52 15.94
CA ARG A 147 9.21 -9.24 16.54
C ARG A 147 8.57 -7.98 15.95
N LYS A 148 8.48 -7.87 14.62
CA LYS A 148 7.86 -6.71 13.93
C LYS A 148 6.37 -6.51 14.25
N GLN A 149 5.63 -7.60 14.47
CA GLN A 149 4.22 -7.54 14.87
C GLN A 149 4.09 -7.17 16.34
N LEU A 150 4.97 -7.70 17.20
CA LEU A 150 5.04 -7.33 18.62
C LEU A 150 5.33 -5.84 18.80
N GLU A 151 6.36 -5.31 18.12
CA GLU A 151 6.75 -3.89 18.14
C GLU A 151 5.65 -2.96 17.58
N ALA A 152 4.84 -3.44 16.63
CA ALA A 152 3.74 -2.65 16.05
C ALA A 152 2.42 -2.74 16.81
N LYS A 153 2.21 -3.80 17.62
CA LYS A 153 0.92 -4.20 18.22
C LYS A 153 0.19 -3.05 18.89
N ASP A 154 0.85 -2.38 19.83
CA ASP A 154 0.21 -1.36 20.67
C ASP A 154 -0.14 -0.10 19.87
N SER A 155 0.66 0.23 18.84
CA SER A 155 0.35 1.31 17.91
C SER A 155 -0.91 1.02 17.08
N ILE A 156 -1.10 -0.25 16.67
CA ILE A 156 -2.26 -0.70 15.88
C ILE A 156 -3.52 -0.77 16.76
N LEU A 157 -3.40 -1.20 18.02
CA LEU A 157 -4.47 -1.21 19.00
C LEU A 157 -4.92 0.23 19.36
N LYS A 158 -3.99 1.15 19.61
CA LYS A 158 -4.32 2.57 19.80
C LYS A 158 -5.01 3.14 18.56
N ALA A 159 -4.49 2.86 17.36
CA ALA A 159 -5.11 3.29 16.11
C ALA A 159 -6.49 2.63 15.87
N LEU A 160 -6.81 1.50 16.49
CA LEU A 160 -8.15 0.88 16.49
C LEU A 160 -9.10 1.63 17.43
N GLN A 161 -8.70 1.89 18.68
CA GLN A 161 -9.44 2.71 19.64
C GLN A 161 -9.71 4.13 19.11
N ASP A 162 -8.74 4.73 18.43
CA ASP A 162 -8.86 6.02 17.74
C ASP A 162 -9.81 5.99 16.52
N ARG A 163 -10.20 4.82 16.02
CA ARG A 163 -11.25 4.67 15.00
C ARG A 163 -12.61 4.39 15.61
N GLU A 164 -12.66 3.64 16.72
CA GLU A 164 -13.89 3.31 17.45
C GLU A 164 -14.49 4.52 18.16
N SER A 165 -13.67 5.33 18.85
CA SER A 165 -14.09 6.61 19.42
C SER A 165 -14.72 7.54 18.38
N LYS A 166 -14.17 7.60 17.16
CA LYS A 166 -14.70 8.39 16.04
C LYS A 166 -16.01 7.83 15.47
N ARG A 167 -16.19 6.50 15.45
CA ARG A 167 -17.49 5.85 15.12
C ARG A 167 -18.56 6.18 16.16
N LEU A 168 -18.20 6.10 17.44
CA LEU A 168 -19.10 6.42 18.56
C LEU A 168 -19.48 7.90 18.59
N GLN A 169 -18.56 8.80 18.21
CA GLN A 169 -18.89 10.21 17.98
C GLN A 169 -19.89 10.38 16.81
N LEU A 170 -19.65 9.74 15.67
CA LEU A 170 -20.58 9.81 14.52
C LEU A 170 -21.98 9.29 14.88
N SER A 171 -22.09 8.19 15.62
CA SER A 171 -23.37 7.67 16.15
C SER A 171 -24.10 8.73 16.99
N LYS A 172 -23.41 9.38 17.94
CA LYS A 172 -23.97 10.48 18.75
C LYS A 172 -24.38 11.69 17.90
N ASP A 173 -23.67 11.98 16.81
CA ASP A 173 -24.00 13.08 15.92
C ASP A 173 -25.19 12.75 14.99
N PHE A 174 -25.40 11.47 14.66
CA PHE A 174 -26.63 11.00 13.99
C PHE A 174 -27.84 11.01 14.94
N GLN A 175 -27.70 10.58 16.18
CA GLN A 175 -28.77 10.65 17.20
C GLN A 175 -29.27 12.10 17.37
N LYS A 176 -28.36 13.06 17.56
CA LYS A 176 -28.67 14.51 17.61
C LYS A 176 -29.34 15.04 16.34
N PHE A 177 -29.10 14.43 15.18
CA PHE A 177 -29.77 14.81 13.94
C PHE A 177 -31.23 14.34 13.95
N PHE A 178 -31.49 13.07 14.29
CA PHE A 178 -32.86 12.55 14.41
C PHE A 178 -33.68 13.35 15.43
N GLU A 179 -33.15 13.55 16.64
CA GLU A 179 -33.77 14.36 17.71
C GLU A 179 -34.22 15.77 17.24
N LYS A 180 -33.45 16.40 16.35
CA LYS A 180 -33.66 17.80 15.92
C LYS A 180 -34.39 17.97 14.60
N GLN A 181 -34.35 16.98 13.73
CA GLN A 181 -34.80 17.10 12.33
C GLN A 181 -35.90 16.10 11.97
N LEU A 182 -35.95 14.93 12.61
CA LEU A 182 -36.88 13.84 12.32
C LEU A 182 -37.36 13.17 13.64
N PRO A 183 -38.00 13.92 14.57
CA PRO A 183 -38.45 13.37 15.86
C PRO A 183 -39.54 12.29 15.73
N GLU A 184 -40.21 12.25 14.57
CA GLU A 184 -41.19 11.22 14.18
C GLU A 184 -40.53 9.87 13.86
N PHE A 185 -39.24 9.86 13.49
CA PHE A 185 -38.51 8.63 13.15
C PHE A 185 -37.93 7.99 14.42
N GLN A 186 -38.73 7.14 15.06
CA GLN A 186 -38.33 6.33 16.22
C GLN A 186 -38.07 4.86 15.78
N PRO A 187 -36.83 4.49 15.43
CA PRO A 187 -36.53 3.12 15.00
C PRO A 187 -36.55 2.15 16.18
N LYS A 188 -37.09 0.95 15.96
CA LYS A 188 -37.14 -0.15 16.96
C LYS A 188 -35.75 -0.56 17.45
N ASP A 189 -34.74 -0.45 16.59
CA ASP A 189 -33.33 -0.73 16.88
C ASP A 189 -32.49 0.49 16.44
N THR A 190 -31.93 1.21 17.43
CA THR A 190 -31.06 2.36 17.17
C THR A 190 -29.61 1.97 16.87
N GLU A 191 -29.17 0.79 17.27
CA GLU A 191 -27.78 0.34 17.05
C GLU A 191 -27.59 -0.12 15.61
N MET A 192 -28.54 -0.92 15.09
CA MET A 192 -28.60 -1.33 13.68
C MET A 192 -28.70 -0.10 12.74
N VAL A 193 -29.55 0.88 13.05
CA VAL A 193 -29.65 2.13 12.26
C VAL A 193 -28.32 2.90 12.25
N ASN A 194 -27.63 3.00 13.39
CA ASN A 194 -26.32 3.65 13.45
C ASN A 194 -25.25 2.84 12.69
N ALA A 195 -25.28 1.51 12.77
CA ALA A 195 -24.37 0.64 12.01
C ALA A 195 -24.58 0.81 10.49
N TYR A 196 -25.83 0.81 10.03
CA TYR A 196 -26.20 1.07 8.63
C TYR A 196 -25.69 2.44 8.17
N LEU A 197 -25.97 3.51 8.91
CA LEU A 197 -25.55 4.87 8.55
C LEU A 197 -24.02 5.03 8.54
N ILE A 198 -23.30 4.44 9.49
CA ILE A 198 -21.83 4.45 9.50
C ILE A 198 -21.29 3.69 8.28
N ARG A 199 -21.91 2.57 7.90
CA ARG A 199 -21.51 1.76 6.74
C ARG A 199 -21.80 2.45 5.41
N LEU A 200 -23.02 2.98 5.23
CA LEU A 200 -23.45 3.77 4.07
C LEU A 200 -22.51 4.97 3.85
N ARG A 201 -22.27 5.75 4.92
CA ARG A 201 -21.31 6.87 4.90
C ARG A 201 -19.90 6.43 4.50
N SER A 202 -19.46 5.27 4.98
CA SER A 202 -18.15 4.70 4.63
C SER A 202 -18.09 4.30 3.16
N CYS A 203 -19.16 3.75 2.59
CA CYS A 203 -19.22 3.41 1.16
C CYS A 203 -19.23 4.67 0.28
N ILE A 204 -20.04 5.68 0.59
CA ILE A 204 -20.04 6.96 -0.15
C ILE A 204 -18.65 7.62 -0.08
N LYS A 205 -18.01 7.64 1.09
CA LYS A 205 -16.63 8.15 1.25
C LYS A 205 -15.61 7.43 0.36
N ASN A 206 -15.81 6.13 0.13
CA ASN A 206 -14.91 5.29 -0.66
C ASN A 206 -15.20 5.34 -2.17
N GLY A 207 -16.21 6.11 -2.62
CA GLY A 207 -16.48 6.35 -4.04
C GLY A 207 -17.53 5.43 -4.68
N TYR A 208 -18.36 4.73 -3.89
CA TYR A 208 -19.53 4.00 -4.41
C TYR A 208 -20.67 4.96 -4.75
N GLU A 209 -21.49 4.65 -5.77
CA GLU A 209 -22.76 5.35 -6.02
C GLU A 209 -23.68 5.20 -4.80
N LEU A 210 -24.59 6.15 -4.55
CA LEU A 210 -25.52 6.10 -3.41
C LEU A 210 -26.31 4.79 -3.35
N LYS A 211 -26.82 4.29 -4.48
CA LYS A 211 -27.58 3.01 -4.55
C LYS A 211 -26.73 1.82 -4.15
N ASP A 212 -25.54 1.69 -4.75
CA ASP A 212 -24.58 0.66 -4.41
C ASP A 212 -24.14 0.76 -2.95
N ALA A 213 -23.97 1.97 -2.42
CA ALA A 213 -23.60 2.21 -1.04
C ALA A 213 -24.73 1.82 -0.05
N GLN A 214 -26.00 2.03 -0.42
CA GLN A 214 -27.19 1.58 0.33
C GLN A 214 -27.26 0.05 0.33
N TYR A 215 -27.19 -0.58 -0.85
CA TYR A 215 -27.18 -2.05 -0.99
C TYR A 215 -26.03 -2.70 -0.21
N ASN A 216 -24.79 -2.21 -0.38
CA ASN A 216 -23.62 -2.73 0.34
C ASN A 216 -23.64 -2.47 1.86
N ALA A 217 -24.46 -1.52 2.34
CA ALA A 217 -24.68 -1.29 3.76
C ALA A 217 -25.77 -2.20 4.33
N GLN A 218 -26.85 -2.42 3.59
CA GLN A 218 -27.93 -3.35 3.93
C GLN A 218 -27.41 -4.79 3.95
N HIS A 219 -26.82 -5.24 2.83
CA HIS A 219 -26.36 -6.62 2.65
C HIS A 219 -25.25 -7.03 3.64
N TYR A 220 -24.44 -6.07 4.10
CA TYR A 220 -23.49 -6.31 5.18
C TYR A 220 -24.18 -6.73 6.49
N LEU A 221 -25.29 -6.09 6.85
CA LEU A 221 -26.04 -6.40 8.07
C LEU A 221 -26.89 -7.67 7.92
N GLU A 222 -27.47 -7.92 6.73
CA GLU A 222 -28.11 -9.21 6.40
C GLU A 222 -27.14 -10.38 6.62
N LEU A 223 -25.89 -10.22 6.19
CA LEU A 223 -24.85 -11.22 6.34
C LEU A 223 -24.39 -11.39 7.80
N GLU A 224 -24.27 -10.30 8.58
CA GLU A 224 -23.98 -10.39 10.02
C GLU A 224 -25.11 -11.11 10.78
N TYR A 225 -26.40 -10.84 10.49
CA TYR A 225 -27.53 -11.57 11.07
C TYR A 225 -27.54 -13.05 10.64
N SER A 226 -27.21 -13.36 9.39
CA SER A 226 -27.06 -14.75 8.91
C SER A 226 -25.94 -15.49 9.66
N LEU A 227 -24.77 -14.84 9.82
CA LEU A 227 -23.66 -15.38 10.61
C LEU A 227 -23.98 -15.48 12.11
N GLN A 228 -24.84 -14.61 12.66
CA GLN A 228 -25.32 -14.74 14.03
C GLN A 228 -26.28 -15.92 14.17
N SER A 229 -27.26 -16.04 13.27
CA SER A 229 -28.20 -17.16 13.18
C SER A 229 -27.49 -18.52 13.07
N GLN A 230 -26.37 -18.60 12.35
CA GLN A 230 -25.53 -19.80 12.24
C GLN A 230 -24.68 -20.08 13.48
N ARG A 231 -24.25 -19.06 14.23
CA ARG A 231 -23.50 -19.22 15.49
C ARG A 231 -24.41 -19.63 16.65
N GLU A 232 -25.64 -19.13 16.66
CA GLU A 232 -26.62 -19.32 17.75
C GLU A 232 -27.68 -20.40 17.44
N ASN A 233 -27.67 -20.98 16.23
CA ASN A 233 -28.66 -21.95 15.75
C ASN A 233 -30.12 -21.49 15.92
N TRP A 234 -30.44 -20.27 15.46
CA TRP A 234 -31.83 -19.81 15.44
C TRP A 234 -32.66 -20.66 14.45
N SER A 235 -33.91 -20.98 14.81
CA SER A 235 -34.88 -21.58 13.89
C SER A 235 -35.50 -20.52 12.97
N ASP A 236 -36.32 -19.63 13.53
CA ASP A 236 -37.25 -18.79 12.75
C ASP A 236 -36.96 -17.29 12.86
N LYS A 237 -36.12 -16.88 13.84
CA LYS A 237 -35.82 -15.47 14.15
C LYS A 237 -35.17 -14.73 12.99
N LEU A 238 -34.39 -15.41 12.14
CA LEU A 238 -33.66 -14.77 11.06
C LEU A 238 -34.61 -14.04 10.09
N GLY A 239 -35.76 -14.63 9.77
CA GLY A 239 -36.75 -14.02 8.87
C GLY A 239 -37.30 -12.69 9.42
N SER A 240 -37.64 -12.64 10.72
CA SER A 240 -38.16 -11.41 11.33
C SER A 240 -37.08 -10.33 11.52
N HIS A 241 -35.83 -10.70 11.82
CA HIS A 241 -34.71 -9.74 11.84
C HIS A 241 -34.42 -9.14 10.46
N LEU A 242 -34.41 -9.96 9.40
CA LEU A 242 -34.21 -9.49 8.02
C LEU A 242 -35.38 -8.60 7.55
N GLN A 243 -36.63 -8.95 7.86
CA GLN A 243 -37.78 -8.11 7.53
C GLN A 243 -37.73 -6.75 8.25
N VAL A 244 -37.45 -6.74 9.57
CA VAL A 244 -37.33 -5.49 10.34
C VAL A 244 -36.19 -4.62 9.81
N LEU A 245 -35.06 -5.22 9.41
CA LEU A 245 -33.96 -4.52 8.74
C LEU A 245 -34.41 -3.92 7.41
N GLN A 246 -35.10 -4.68 6.55
CA GLN A 246 -35.57 -4.16 5.26
C GLN A 246 -36.56 -2.99 5.44
N GLU A 247 -37.56 -3.13 6.30
CA GLU A 247 -38.56 -2.08 6.61
C GLU A 247 -37.90 -0.79 7.14
N THR A 248 -36.90 -0.92 8.03
CA THR A 248 -36.20 0.23 8.61
C THR A 248 -35.20 0.87 7.65
N VAL A 249 -34.54 0.09 6.80
CA VAL A 249 -33.66 0.60 5.73
C VAL A 249 -34.47 1.31 4.64
N ASP A 250 -35.63 0.77 4.23
CA ASP A 250 -36.51 1.39 3.23
C ASP A 250 -37.13 2.70 3.72
N THR A 251 -37.50 2.79 5.00
CA THR A 251 -38.03 4.03 5.59
C THR A 251 -36.93 5.07 5.84
N LEU A 252 -35.73 4.64 6.23
CA LEU A 252 -34.58 5.53 6.40
C LEU A 252 -34.08 6.08 5.06
N ASN A 253 -33.97 5.25 4.01
CA ASN A 253 -33.52 5.68 2.68
C ASN A 253 -34.47 6.69 2.00
N LYS A 254 -35.75 6.73 2.41
CA LYS A 254 -36.76 7.70 1.95
C LYS A 254 -36.77 9.01 2.76
N SER A 255 -36.21 9.01 3.97
CA SER A 255 -36.26 10.15 4.90
C SER A 255 -34.91 10.85 5.09
N VAL A 256 -33.80 10.15 4.88
CA VAL A 256 -32.43 10.59 5.18
C VAL A 256 -31.49 10.41 3.98
N SER A 257 -30.54 11.33 3.84
CA SER A 257 -29.43 11.24 2.88
C SER A 257 -28.14 11.80 3.47
N PHE A 258 -27.05 11.78 2.69
CA PHE A 258 -25.78 12.42 3.06
C PHE A 258 -25.50 13.62 2.15
N ASP A 259 -25.00 14.70 2.75
CA ASP A 259 -24.54 15.89 2.03
C ASP A 259 -23.15 15.63 1.38
N ASN A 260 -22.66 16.60 0.60
CA ASN A 260 -21.37 16.48 -0.08
C ASN A 260 -20.13 16.49 0.85
N LYS A 261 -20.31 16.77 2.15
CA LYS A 261 -19.31 16.70 3.23
C LYS A 261 -19.50 15.47 4.13
N LEU A 262 -20.40 14.55 3.77
CA LEU A 262 -20.76 13.36 4.52
C LEU A 262 -21.34 13.71 5.91
N GLN A 263 -22.15 14.75 5.99
CA GLN A 263 -23.04 15.05 7.12
C GLN A 263 -24.43 14.50 6.83
N LEU A 264 -25.18 14.17 7.88
CA LEU A 264 -26.53 13.63 7.75
C LEU A 264 -27.52 14.75 7.45
N MET A 265 -28.40 14.53 6.47
CA MET A 265 -29.40 15.51 6.01
C MET A 265 -30.73 14.83 5.70
N LYS A 266 -31.81 15.60 5.57
CA LYS A 266 -33.09 15.07 5.07
C LYS A 266 -32.92 14.60 3.62
N TYR A 267 -33.65 13.56 3.23
CA TYR A 267 -33.66 13.14 1.83
C TYR A 267 -34.28 14.23 0.93
N ILE A 268 -33.74 14.36 -0.28
CA ILE A 268 -34.17 15.32 -1.31
C ILE A 268 -34.11 14.58 -2.65
N ASP A 269 -35.21 14.54 -3.39
CA ASP A 269 -35.31 13.85 -4.68
C ASP A 269 -34.34 14.40 -5.74
N PRO A 270 -33.90 13.57 -6.71
CA PRO A 270 -33.05 14.02 -7.81
C PRO A 270 -33.61 15.24 -8.56
N GLN A 271 -34.92 15.23 -8.85
CA GLN A 271 -35.59 16.33 -9.56
C GLN A 271 -35.60 17.64 -8.76
N THR A 272 -35.73 17.57 -7.43
CA THR A 272 -35.71 18.77 -6.58
C THR A 272 -34.27 19.24 -6.29
N LYS A 273 -33.27 18.35 -6.27
CA LYS A 273 -31.85 18.74 -6.32
C LYS A 273 -31.51 19.47 -7.62
N GLU A 274 -32.01 19.01 -8.76
CA GLU A 274 -31.82 19.66 -10.07
C GLU A 274 -32.51 21.03 -10.16
N SER A 275 -33.74 21.16 -9.62
CA SER A 275 -34.44 22.45 -9.62
C SER A 275 -33.74 23.47 -8.70
N LEU A 276 -33.35 23.08 -7.47
CA LEU A 276 -32.56 23.92 -6.55
C LEU A 276 -31.20 24.34 -7.16
N ARG A 277 -30.50 23.39 -7.81
CA ARG A 277 -29.29 23.68 -8.59
C ARG A 277 -29.54 24.75 -9.66
N SER A 278 -30.63 24.64 -10.43
CA SER A 278 -30.96 25.60 -11.48
C SER A 278 -31.28 27.01 -10.92
N GLN A 279 -31.93 27.08 -9.75
CA GLN A 279 -32.25 28.33 -9.05
C GLN A 279 -30.97 28.99 -8.49
N LEU A 280 -30.07 28.20 -7.89
CA LEU A 280 -28.76 28.68 -7.44
C LEU A 280 -27.91 29.19 -8.61
N LEU A 281 -27.93 28.52 -9.77
CA LEU A 281 -27.21 28.99 -10.96
C LEU A 281 -27.73 30.34 -11.47
N LYS A 282 -29.06 30.52 -11.58
CA LYS A 282 -29.69 31.78 -11.99
C LYS A 282 -29.36 32.93 -11.02
N THR A 283 -29.61 32.72 -9.73
CA THR A 283 -29.36 33.73 -8.68
C THR A 283 -27.88 34.09 -8.54
N LEU A 284 -26.95 33.17 -8.81
CA LEU A 284 -25.52 33.51 -8.91
C LEU A 284 -25.20 34.33 -10.18
N GLN A 285 -25.76 33.98 -11.33
CA GLN A 285 -25.58 34.77 -12.56
C GLN A 285 -26.06 36.21 -12.36
N GLU A 286 -27.30 36.39 -11.90
CA GLU A 286 -27.95 37.69 -11.64
C GLU A 286 -27.17 38.57 -10.63
N ARG A 287 -26.61 37.97 -9.57
CA ARG A 287 -25.94 38.72 -8.48
C ARG A 287 -24.45 38.99 -8.74
N THR A 288 -23.78 38.25 -9.63
CA THR A 288 -22.31 38.27 -9.69
C THR A 288 -21.71 39.42 -10.49
N GLU A 289 -22.50 40.05 -11.36
CA GLU A 289 -22.07 41.26 -12.09
C GLU A 289 -21.95 42.48 -11.16
N ASN A 290 -22.76 42.53 -10.09
CA ASN A 290 -23.01 43.73 -9.28
C ASN A 290 -22.37 43.72 -7.87
N ILE A 291 -21.40 42.84 -7.60
CA ILE A 291 -20.79 42.71 -6.25
C ILE A 291 -19.84 43.88 -5.95
N GLU A 292 -20.33 45.00 -5.44
CA GLU A 292 -19.51 46.18 -5.10
C GLU A 292 -19.27 46.39 -3.60
N THR A 293 -20.08 45.76 -2.76
CA THR A 293 -20.11 45.98 -1.30
C THR A 293 -19.84 44.72 -0.48
N ARG A 294 -19.49 44.92 0.80
CA ARG A 294 -19.35 43.85 1.79
C ARG A 294 -20.65 43.06 2.02
N GLN A 295 -21.79 43.73 1.92
CA GLN A 295 -23.11 43.11 2.12
C GLN A 295 -23.40 42.11 1.00
N GLN A 296 -23.33 42.54 -0.27
CA GLN A 296 -23.49 41.67 -1.43
C GLN A 296 -22.49 40.49 -1.43
N ARG A 297 -21.24 40.73 -1.01
CA ARG A 297 -20.24 39.65 -0.80
C ARG A 297 -20.73 38.63 0.24
N ASN A 298 -21.22 39.08 1.39
CA ASN A 298 -21.68 38.19 2.46
C ASN A 298 -22.94 37.41 2.04
N GLU A 299 -23.90 38.07 1.37
CA GLU A 299 -25.10 37.43 0.81
C GLU A 299 -24.74 36.31 -0.18
N LEU A 300 -23.76 36.56 -1.05
CA LEU A 300 -23.32 35.55 -2.01
C LEU A 300 -22.58 34.40 -1.33
N ILE A 301 -21.88 34.65 -0.22
CA ILE A 301 -21.32 33.60 0.63
C ILE A 301 -22.43 32.80 1.34
N SER A 302 -23.53 33.42 1.77
CA SER A 302 -24.67 32.70 2.38
C SER A 302 -25.45 31.84 1.39
N LEU A 303 -25.58 32.23 0.10
CA LEU A 303 -26.14 31.35 -0.94
C LEU A 303 -25.37 30.02 -1.08
N PHE A 304 -24.09 29.99 -0.69
CA PHE A 304 -23.26 28.80 -0.65
C PHE A 304 -23.21 28.10 0.73
N GLN A 305 -24.13 28.38 1.66
CA GLN A 305 -24.24 27.63 2.92
C GLN A 305 -25.00 26.32 2.70
N ASP A 306 -26.22 26.38 2.16
CA ASP A 306 -27.06 25.19 1.94
C ASP A 306 -26.71 24.38 0.68
N ALA A 307 -25.88 24.95 -0.21
CA ALA A 307 -25.37 24.32 -1.43
C ALA A 307 -24.87 22.87 -1.24
N CYS A 308 -24.33 22.55 -0.06
CA CYS A 308 -23.80 21.24 0.31
C CYS A 308 -24.82 20.08 0.16
N GLN A 309 -26.11 20.40 0.28
CA GLN A 309 -27.22 19.45 0.35
C GLN A 309 -27.63 18.91 -1.04
N PHE A 310 -27.46 19.71 -2.10
CA PHE A 310 -27.96 19.41 -3.45
C PHE A 310 -26.89 19.45 -4.56
N LEU A 311 -25.70 20.01 -4.32
CA LEU A 311 -24.58 20.00 -5.27
C LEU A 311 -23.52 18.96 -4.90
N THR A 312 -22.92 18.31 -5.90
CA THR A 312 -21.73 17.47 -5.64
C THR A 312 -20.55 18.34 -5.18
N LEU A 313 -19.58 17.73 -4.49
CA LEU A 313 -18.39 18.45 -4.00
C LEU A 313 -17.58 19.08 -5.15
N SER A 314 -17.53 18.41 -6.32
CA SER A 314 -16.86 18.93 -7.52
C SER A 314 -17.52 20.21 -8.03
N GLU A 315 -18.86 20.23 -8.04
CA GLU A 315 -19.65 21.35 -8.55
C GLU A 315 -19.66 22.52 -7.55
N GLU A 316 -19.76 22.27 -6.24
CA GLU A 316 -19.60 23.33 -5.23
C GLU A 316 -18.21 24.00 -5.37
N VAL A 317 -17.14 23.22 -5.55
CA VAL A 317 -15.79 23.74 -5.77
C VAL A 317 -15.68 24.50 -7.09
N HIS A 318 -16.32 24.04 -8.17
CA HIS A 318 -16.35 24.74 -9.45
C HIS A 318 -17.07 26.10 -9.34
N LEU A 319 -18.28 26.11 -8.81
CA LEU A 319 -19.11 27.31 -8.69
C LEU A 319 -18.49 28.34 -7.74
N ARG A 320 -17.91 27.91 -6.60
CA ARG A 320 -17.12 28.79 -5.74
C ARG A 320 -15.93 29.41 -6.48
N ARG A 321 -15.18 28.64 -7.30
CA ARG A 321 -14.07 29.17 -8.11
C ARG A 321 -14.53 30.13 -9.22
N GLN A 322 -15.71 29.89 -9.80
CA GLN A 322 -16.28 30.71 -10.88
C GLN A 322 -16.76 32.08 -10.38
N PHE A 323 -17.46 32.10 -9.24
CA PHE A 323 -18.21 33.26 -8.76
C PHE A 323 -17.57 33.97 -7.54
N LEU A 324 -16.92 33.25 -6.62
CA LEU A 324 -16.15 33.82 -5.51
C LEU A 324 -14.66 34.01 -5.88
N LYS A 325 -14.40 34.60 -7.06
CA LYS A 325 -13.04 34.92 -7.52
C LYS A 325 -12.34 35.88 -6.55
N PRO A 326 -11.07 35.63 -6.14
CA PRO A 326 -10.38 36.46 -5.15
C PRO A 326 -10.10 37.89 -5.66
N VAL A 327 -10.00 38.05 -6.98
CA VAL A 327 -9.85 39.34 -7.68
C VAL A 327 -10.76 39.33 -8.91
N LYS A 328 -11.45 40.44 -9.16
CA LYS A 328 -12.29 40.66 -10.36
C LYS A 328 -11.44 40.84 -11.63
N PRO A 329 -12.02 40.63 -12.83
CA PRO A 329 -11.39 40.96 -14.12
C PRO A 329 -11.05 42.46 -14.28
N GLU A 330 -10.26 42.80 -15.29
CA GLU A 330 -9.86 44.18 -15.61
C GLU A 330 -10.95 44.90 -16.42
N VAL A 331 -11.86 45.58 -15.71
CA VAL A 331 -13.01 46.35 -16.22
C VAL A 331 -12.86 47.80 -15.72
N PRO A 332 -13.31 48.86 -16.44
CA PRO A 332 -13.09 50.25 -16.05
C PRO A 332 -13.39 50.61 -14.58
N ALA A 333 -14.47 50.10 -13.96
CA ALA A 333 -14.79 50.33 -12.55
C ALA A 333 -13.79 49.73 -11.53
N THR A 334 -12.95 48.79 -11.98
CA THR A 334 -11.96 48.07 -11.15
C THR A 334 -10.52 48.51 -11.43
N LEU A 335 -10.30 49.22 -12.53
CA LEU A 335 -9.05 49.90 -12.85
C LEU A 335 -9.09 51.31 -12.28
N ALA A 336 -7.94 51.85 -11.90
CA ALA A 336 -7.80 53.27 -11.60
C ALA A 336 -7.04 53.97 -12.75
N PRO A 337 -7.31 55.26 -13.03
CA PRO A 337 -6.59 55.98 -14.08
C PRO A 337 -5.11 56.22 -13.72
N GLN A 338 -4.78 56.29 -12.42
CA GLN A 338 -3.42 56.50 -11.92
C GLN A 338 -3.18 55.74 -10.62
N ALA A 339 -1.90 55.48 -10.32
CA ALA A 339 -1.47 54.87 -9.07
C ALA A 339 -1.55 55.87 -7.90
N THR A 340 -2.28 55.54 -6.83
CA THR A 340 -2.45 56.40 -5.65
C THR A 340 -2.35 55.58 -4.35
N LYS A 341 -2.27 56.24 -3.19
CA LYS A 341 -2.32 55.56 -1.87
C LYS A 341 -3.61 54.74 -1.64
N LYS A 342 -4.66 54.91 -2.47
CA LYS A 342 -5.91 54.15 -2.40
C LYS A 342 -5.94 52.94 -3.33
N THR A 343 -5.03 52.82 -4.31
CA THR A 343 -4.96 51.69 -5.26
C THR A 343 -4.01 50.58 -4.79
N ILE A 344 -4.08 49.42 -5.44
CA ILE A 344 -3.14 48.31 -5.28
C ILE A 344 -2.48 48.10 -6.64
N ASN A 345 -1.18 48.34 -6.72
CA ASN A 345 -0.46 48.35 -7.99
C ASN A 345 0.10 46.94 -8.26
N ILE A 346 -0.47 46.25 -9.25
CA ILE A 346 0.03 44.97 -9.73
C ILE A 346 1.01 45.22 -10.88
N LYS A 347 2.13 44.50 -10.94
CA LYS A 347 3.08 44.56 -12.07
C LYS A 347 2.99 43.26 -12.86
N ARG A 348 2.78 43.35 -14.18
CA ARG A 348 2.88 42.21 -15.11
C ARG A 348 3.82 42.52 -16.26
N PHE A 349 4.33 41.49 -16.93
CA PHE A 349 4.98 41.68 -18.22
C PHE A 349 3.91 41.79 -19.32
N ASN A 350 4.03 42.80 -20.18
CA ASN A 350 3.22 42.93 -21.37
C ASN A 350 4.05 42.46 -22.58
N HIS A 351 3.65 41.35 -23.19
CA HIS A 351 4.39 40.69 -24.27
C HIS A 351 4.27 41.42 -25.62
N GLU A 352 3.21 42.18 -25.86
CA GLU A 352 3.04 42.99 -27.07
C GLU A 352 4.02 44.18 -27.07
N LYS A 353 4.17 44.83 -25.91
CA LYS A 353 5.02 46.00 -25.71
C LYS A 353 6.44 45.65 -25.25
N ASN A 354 6.70 44.36 -24.97
CA ASN A 354 7.92 43.82 -24.35
C ASN A 354 8.41 44.61 -23.13
N LYS A 355 7.49 45.05 -22.26
CA LYS A 355 7.75 45.95 -21.14
C LYS A 355 6.97 45.55 -19.88
N LEU A 356 7.50 45.93 -18.72
CA LEU A 356 6.82 45.75 -17.44
C LEU A 356 5.71 46.81 -17.27
N GLU A 357 4.46 46.36 -17.26
CA GLU A 357 3.27 47.21 -17.15
C GLU A 357 2.79 47.24 -15.69
N THR A 358 2.54 48.45 -15.15
CA THR A 358 2.07 48.65 -13.77
C THR A 358 0.59 49.03 -13.80
N ILE A 359 -0.25 48.19 -13.21
CA ILE A 359 -1.71 48.27 -13.28
C ILE A 359 -2.25 48.64 -11.89
N PRO A 360 -2.70 49.90 -11.68
CA PRO A 360 -3.34 50.30 -10.44
C PRO A 360 -4.78 49.78 -10.39
N ARG A 361 -5.03 48.81 -9.52
CA ARG A 361 -6.36 48.23 -9.26
C ARG A 361 -7.05 48.97 -8.11
N THR A 362 -8.36 49.16 -8.17
CA THR A 362 -9.14 49.68 -7.03
C THR A 362 -9.22 48.63 -5.90
N LYS A 363 -9.45 49.04 -4.65
CA LYS A 363 -9.59 48.08 -3.53
C LYS A 363 -10.85 47.20 -3.69
N SER A 364 -11.92 47.74 -4.26
CA SER A 364 -13.16 47.00 -4.59
C SER A 364 -13.00 45.95 -5.69
N ALA A 365 -11.83 45.86 -6.34
CA ALA A 365 -11.48 44.78 -7.24
C ALA A 365 -11.11 43.46 -6.52
N PHE A 366 -10.80 43.51 -5.21
CA PHE A 366 -10.33 42.35 -4.43
C PHE A 366 -11.43 41.89 -3.47
N LEU A 367 -11.90 40.65 -3.63
CA LEU A 367 -13.02 40.11 -2.83
C LEU A 367 -12.74 40.13 -1.33
N SER A 368 -11.48 39.96 -0.91
CA SER A 368 -11.08 40.02 0.50
C SER A 368 -11.07 41.42 1.10
N LYS A 369 -11.16 42.48 0.27
CA LYS A 369 -11.12 43.90 0.67
C LYS A 369 -12.45 44.63 0.41
N LEU A 370 -13.50 43.86 0.10
CA LEU A 370 -14.92 44.23 0.21
C LEU A 370 -15.40 43.91 1.63
#